data_AF-A0A3M1A1A2-F1
#
_entry.id   AF-A0A3M1A1A2-F1
#
_cell.length_a   1.000
_cell.length_b   1.000
_cell.length_c   1.000
_cell.angle_alpha   90.00
_cell.angle_beta   90.00
_cell.angle_gamma   90.00
#
_symmetry.space_group_name_H-M   'P 1'
#
loop_
_entity.id
_entity.type
_entity.pdbx_description
1 polymer ?
#
loop_
_entity_poly.entity_id
_entity_poly.type
_entity_poly.pdbx_seq_one_letter_code
_entity_poly.pdbx_strand_id
1 'polypeptide(L)'
;SLQEWAQLFNEILETFFYSNDETMPQIQVLRETFVKMENCQQLARFDEPVELPVIKYYLQMELQRESHTHGFLTGGVTFCAMLPMRSIPAKVICLLGMNHDTYPREHKPLSFDLIAKHPKRGDRSRRKDDRYLFLEALLSAREILYISYVGQSIKDNSVIPPSVVVSELQDYLQANFKLPDDKDLLEHLITRHRLQAFSPKYFQGDSRLFSYSSENLEAARTLMQPLTEPGPFFNQKLPEPEEEFKNISLDDLYRFFSNPVKFLLKRRLGIYLKQTSTLVEDRELFALKGLEEYKVAEFLMKKFMQDREPAKFKSLMHALGELPYGAIGDCFYEHLSQEVVEFVKKVKKNAGAFQTINQEIDVRLDDFSLTGKIEQIGERHLPFFRYTIIKAKDYLRAWIYHLVFNLPEMEQLPDQTLLCGLKKKKNDGKREWIGIIFKPVPDSKDQLRALLEIYWQGLCEPIRFFPDSAKAYVEKLIANKKKGDVRAAYKVALGTWQGSHFNGGQPGEGEDPYLRLVFGKEENPLNEEFRGLAKKIFIPIFEYSEEIGT
;
A
#
# COMPACT_ATOMS: atom_id res chain seq x y z
N SER A 1 -29.24 37.80 0.63
CA SER A 1 -30.52 37.31 1.17
C SER A 1 -30.61 35.79 1.02
N LEU A 2 -31.64 35.10 1.56
CA LEU A 2 -31.81 33.65 1.33
C LEU A 2 -32.14 33.32 -0.14
N GLN A 3 -32.84 34.23 -0.82
CA GLN A 3 -33.14 34.11 -2.25
C GLN A 3 -31.87 34.10 -3.11
N GLU A 4 -30.92 34.99 -2.84
CA GLU A 4 -29.63 35.02 -3.54
C GLU A 4 -28.83 33.71 -3.30
N TRP A 5 -28.90 33.15 -2.08
CA TRP A 5 -28.29 31.85 -1.79
C TRP A 5 -28.93 30.70 -2.55
N ALA A 6 -30.27 30.66 -2.63
CA ALA A 6 -30.99 29.65 -3.40
C ALA A 6 -30.65 29.70 -4.89
N GLN A 7 -30.53 30.90 -5.46
CA GLN A 7 -30.07 31.10 -6.84
C GLN A 7 -28.64 30.56 -7.04
N LEU A 8 -27.69 30.97 -6.20
CA LEU A 8 -26.30 30.49 -6.27
C LEU A 8 -26.22 28.96 -6.17
N PHE A 9 -26.99 28.33 -5.28
CA PHE A 9 -26.96 26.87 -5.16
C PHE A 9 -27.58 26.16 -6.36
N ASN A 10 -28.60 26.72 -6.99
CA ASN A 10 -29.11 26.19 -8.26
C ASN A 10 -28.05 26.30 -9.37
N GLU A 11 -27.33 27.41 -9.47
CA GLU A 11 -26.22 27.57 -10.42
C GLU A 11 -25.08 26.57 -10.17
N ILE A 12 -24.72 26.36 -8.90
CA ILE A 12 -23.72 25.35 -8.50
C ILE A 12 -24.20 23.95 -8.88
N LEU A 13 -25.49 23.62 -8.66
CA LEU A 13 -26.04 22.34 -9.08
C LEU A 13 -25.93 22.15 -10.59
N GLU A 14 -26.31 23.14 -11.38
CA GLU A 14 -26.26 23.06 -12.84
C GLU A 14 -24.83 23.04 -13.40
N THR A 15 -23.89 23.69 -12.72
CA THR A 15 -22.49 23.79 -13.17
C THR A 15 -21.68 22.53 -12.85
N PHE A 16 -21.84 21.99 -11.63
CA PHE A 16 -20.96 20.93 -11.12
C PHE A 16 -21.58 19.54 -11.13
N PHE A 17 -22.91 19.41 -11.30
CA PHE A 17 -23.58 18.12 -11.27
C PHE A 17 -24.22 17.79 -12.62
N TYR A 18 -23.93 16.58 -13.12
CA TYR A 18 -24.58 16.04 -14.29
C TYR A 18 -25.88 15.34 -13.89
N SER A 19 -27.01 15.78 -14.44
CA SER A 19 -28.32 15.17 -14.16
C SER A 19 -28.56 13.97 -15.07
N ASN A 20 -28.78 12.80 -14.46
CA ASN A 20 -29.20 11.56 -15.11
C ASN A 20 -30.35 10.91 -14.31
N ASP A 21 -30.96 9.85 -14.84
CA ASP A 21 -32.11 9.19 -14.21
C ASP A 21 -31.85 8.73 -12.76
N GLU A 22 -30.61 8.39 -12.43
CA GLU A 22 -30.22 7.95 -11.07
C GLU A 22 -30.05 9.09 -10.08
N THR A 23 -29.64 10.27 -10.54
CA THR A 23 -29.33 11.46 -9.71
C THR A 23 -30.49 12.46 -9.67
N MET A 24 -31.43 12.36 -10.60
CA MET A 24 -32.57 13.26 -10.71
C MET A 24 -33.41 13.33 -9.42
N PRO A 25 -33.72 12.22 -8.72
CA PRO A 25 -34.45 12.29 -7.45
C PRO A 25 -33.73 13.08 -6.35
N GLN A 26 -32.41 12.96 -6.25
CA GLN A 26 -31.58 13.62 -5.24
C GLN A 26 -31.40 15.10 -5.56
N ILE A 27 -31.22 15.44 -6.85
CA ILE A 27 -31.18 16.83 -7.32
C ILE A 27 -32.53 17.52 -7.03
N GLN A 28 -33.65 16.81 -7.21
CA GLN A 28 -34.97 17.34 -6.92
C GLN A 28 -35.14 17.68 -5.43
N VAL A 29 -34.67 16.82 -4.52
CA VAL A 29 -34.66 17.10 -3.07
C VAL A 29 -33.87 18.37 -2.73
N LEU A 30 -32.71 18.57 -3.34
CA LEU A 30 -31.91 19.77 -3.13
C LEU A 30 -32.66 21.02 -3.62
N ARG A 31 -33.28 20.96 -4.82
CA ARG A 31 -34.10 22.05 -5.35
C ARG A 31 -35.28 22.39 -4.45
N GLU A 32 -35.97 21.38 -3.92
CA GLU A 32 -37.06 21.58 -2.96
C GLU A 32 -36.57 22.24 -1.67
N THR A 33 -35.38 21.86 -1.20
CA THR A 33 -34.75 22.48 -0.03
C THR A 33 -34.42 23.96 -0.28
N PHE A 34 -33.96 24.31 -1.48
CA PHE A 34 -33.67 25.71 -1.84
C PHE A 34 -34.95 26.55 -1.92
N VAL A 35 -36.02 25.99 -2.49
CA VAL A 35 -37.34 26.66 -2.50
C VAL A 35 -37.87 26.86 -1.08
N LYS A 36 -37.65 25.91 -0.16
CA LYS A 36 -38.00 26.09 1.27
C LYS A 36 -37.25 27.27 1.89
N MET A 37 -35.97 27.48 1.55
CA MET A 37 -35.20 28.63 2.03
C MET A 37 -35.81 29.96 1.57
N GLU A 38 -36.18 30.06 0.29
CA GLU A 38 -36.83 31.25 -0.27
C GLU A 38 -38.14 31.56 0.46
N ASN A 39 -38.96 30.52 0.69
CA ASN A 39 -40.22 30.65 1.42
C ASN A 39 -40.00 31.10 2.88
N CYS A 40 -38.96 30.61 3.55
CA CYS A 40 -38.61 31.05 4.91
C CYS A 40 -38.30 32.55 4.97
N GLN A 41 -37.63 33.12 3.96
CA GLN A 41 -37.35 34.55 3.89
C GLN A 41 -38.65 35.36 3.85
N GLN A 42 -39.57 34.96 2.96
CA GLN A 42 -40.84 35.65 2.76
C GLN A 42 -41.70 35.64 4.02
N LEU A 43 -41.74 34.50 4.73
CA LEU A 43 -42.50 34.35 5.97
C LEU A 43 -41.91 35.17 7.12
N ALA A 44 -40.57 35.17 7.26
CA ALA A 44 -39.88 35.90 8.30
C ALA A 44 -39.77 37.41 8.03
N ARG A 45 -39.96 37.83 6.77
CA ARG A 45 -39.71 39.21 6.28
C ARG A 45 -38.32 39.70 6.66
N PHE A 46 -37.34 38.81 6.53
CA PHE A 46 -35.95 39.07 6.87
C PHE A 46 -35.13 39.20 5.59
N ASP A 47 -34.94 40.43 5.12
CA ASP A 47 -34.24 40.72 3.87
C ASP A 47 -32.76 41.07 4.05
N GLU A 48 -32.25 40.95 5.28
CA GLU A 48 -30.85 41.17 5.61
C GLU A 48 -29.95 40.03 5.10
N PRO A 49 -28.65 40.30 4.86
CA PRO A 49 -27.70 39.28 4.44
C PRO A 49 -27.52 38.20 5.52
N VAL A 50 -27.45 36.94 5.06
CA VAL A 50 -27.20 35.76 5.92
C VAL A 50 -25.84 35.17 5.55
N GLU A 51 -24.99 34.94 6.56
CA GLU A 51 -23.66 34.38 6.33
C GLU A 51 -23.69 32.87 6.01
N LEU A 52 -22.71 32.42 5.23
CA LEU A 52 -22.57 31.03 4.80
C LEU A 52 -22.62 29.99 5.96
N PRO A 53 -22.03 30.21 7.15
CA PRO A 53 -22.12 29.23 8.24
C PRO A 53 -23.56 28.91 8.66
N VAL A 54 -24.46 29.91 8.66
CA VAL A 54 -25.88 29.74 9.01
C VAL A 54 -26.59 28.93 7.92
N ILE A 55 -26.31 29.24 6.66
CA ILE A 55 -26.86 28.52 5.51
C ILE A 55 -26.41 27.06 5.51
N LYS A 56 -25.12 26.80 5.74
CA LYS A 56 -24.58 25.44 5.85
C LYS A 56 -25.24 24.66 6.98
N TYR A 57 -25.42 25.28 8.15
CA TYR A 57 -26.10 24.66 9.27
C TYR A 57 -27.56 24.31 8.93
N TYR A 58 -28.29 25.24 8.30
CA TYR A 58 -29.66 25.01 7.85
C TYR A 58 -29.76 23.84 6.87
N LEU A 59 -28.93 23.84 5.81
CA LEU A 59 -28.92 22.78 4.80
C LEU A 59 -28.59 21.43 5.42
N GLN A 60 -27.60 21.36 6.32
CA GLN A 60 -27.26 20.13 7.04
C GLN A 60 -28.43 19.62 7.87
N MET A 61 -29.16 20.50 8.56
CA MET A 61 -30.31 20.14 9.38
C MET A 61 -31.49 19.66 8.54
N GLU A 62 -31.84 20.35 7.46
CA GLU A 62 -32.97 19.94 6.61
C GLU A 62 -32.69 18.65 5.84
N LEU A 63 -31.49 18.49 5.27
CA LEU A 63 -31.13 17.28 4.54
C LEU A 63 -30.97 16.05 5.45
N GLN A 64 -30.68 16.23 6.74
CA GLN A 64 -30.70 15.14 7.72
C GLN A 64 -32.12 14.72 8.15
N ARG A 65 -33.12 15.61 8.01
CA ARG A 65 -34.51 15.35 8.41
C ARG A 65 -35.27 14.57 7.36
N GLU A 66 -34.98 14.80 6.08
CA GLU A 66 -35.67 14.10 5.00
C GLU A 66 -35.26 12.62 4.96
N SER A 67 -36.11 11.79 5.57
CA SER A 67 -36.05 10.34 5.45
C SER A 67 -36.99 9.96 4.31
N HIS A 68 -36.44 9.45 3.21
CA HIS A 68 -37.23 8.89 2.11
C HIS A 68 -38.14 7.77 2.65
N THR A 69 -39.41 8.07 2.86
CA THR A 69 -40.43 7.10 3.29
C THR A 69 -41.11 6.50 2.07
N HIS A 70 -40.32 6.05 1.09
CA HIS A 70 -40.84 5.27 -0.03
C HIS A 70 -40.88 3.80 0.36
N GLY A 71 -42.00 3.12 0.07
CA GLY A 71 -42.10 1.66 0.24
C GLY A 71 -42.59 1.14 1.59
N PHE A 72 -43.16 1.98 2.47
CA PHE A 72 -43.76 1.49 3.72
C PHE A 72 -44.95 0.57 3.43
N LEU A 73 -44.86 -0.70 3.81
CA LEU A 73 -45.86 -1.75 3.59
C LEU A 73 -46.16 -2.06 2.10
N THR A 74 -45.24 -1.79 1.18
CA THR A 74 -45.46 -2.07 -0.26
C THR A 74 -45.15 -3.51 -0.68
N GLY A 75 -44.67 -4.37 0.24
CA GLY A 75 -44.56 -5.83 0.05
C GLY A 75 -43.36 -6.46 0.76
N GLY A 76 -43.54 -7.69 1.28
CA GLY A 76 -42.47 -8.49 1.89
C GLY A 76 -42.12 -8.08 3.33
N VAL A 77 -40.84 -7.75 3.58
CA VAL A 77 -40.30 -7.38 4.89
C VAL A 77 -40.07 -5.87 4.95
N THR A 78 -40.58 -5.21 5.99
CA THR A 78 -40.41 -3.75 6.18
C THR A 78 -39.33 -3.47 7.23
N PHE A 79 -38.30 -2.72 6.85
CA PHE A 79 -37.32 -2.15 7.78
C PHE A 79 -37.67 -0.70 8.06
N CYS A 80 -37.84 -0.34 9.33
CA CYS A 80 -38.13 1.03 9.74
C CYS A 80 -37.59 1.32 11.13
N ALA A 81 -37.32 2.60 11.41
CA ALA A 81 -37.10 3.05 12.77
C ALA A 81 -38.40 2.95 13.60
N MET A 82 -38.27 2.79 14.92
CA MET A 82 -39.41 2.90 15.83
C MET A 82 -39.87 4.36 15.89
N LEU A 83 -40.97 4.63 15.18
CA LEU A 83 -41.64 5.93 15.14
C LEU A 83 -42.83 5.91 16.11
N PRO A 84 -42.94 6.91 17.03
CA PRO A 84 -44.07 7.03 17.96
C PRO A 84 -45.43 6.97 17.25
N MET A 85 -46.42 6.33 17.88
CA MET A 85 -47.83 6.31 17.46
C MET A 85 -48.11 5.56 16.15
N ARG A 86 -47.22 4.66 15.74
CA ARG A 86 -47.39 3.80 14.55
C ARG A 86 -47.40 2.31 14.96
N SER A 87 -48.36 1.93 15.79
CA SER A 87 -48.50 0.60 16.40
C SER A 87 -49.35 -0.33 15.54
N ILE A 88 -48.80 -0.70 14.39
CA ILE A 88 -49.48 -1.58 13.43
C ILE A 88 -49.26 -3.04 13.86
N PRO A 89 -50.33 -3.81 14.13
CA PRO A 89 -50.20 -5.22 14.47
C PRO A 89 -49.56 -6.02 13.34
N ALA A 90 -48.59 -6.87 13.67
CA ALA A 90 -47.91 -7.75 12.72
C ALA A 90 -47.72 -9.13 13.33
N LYS A 91 -47.69 -10.17 12.48
CA LYS A 91 -47.41 -11.54 12.92
C LYS A 91 -46.04 -11.64 13.59
N VAL A 92 -45.03 -11.04 12.95
CA VAL A 92 -43.66 -11.03 13.44
C VAL A 92 -43.20 -9.59 13.58
N ILE A 93 -42.67 -9.23 14.75
CA ILE A 93 -42.02 -7.94 15.01
C ILE A 93 -40.59 -8.21 15.47
N CYS A 94 -39.62 -7.59 14.80
CA CYS A 94 -38.19 -7.72 15.11
C CYS A 94 -37.62 -6.38 15.60
N LEU A 95 -37.14 -6.36 16.83
CA LEU A 95 -36.42 -5.24 17.44
C LEU A 95 -34.92 -5.52 17.40
N LEU A 96 -34.19 -4.76 16.58
CA LEU A 96 -32.75 -4.94 16.38
C LEU A 96 -31.97 -3.83 17.05
N GLY A 97 -30.77 -4.15 17.55
CA GLY A 97 -29.88 -3.17 18.16
C GLY A 97 -30.40 -2.59 19.48
N MET A 98 -31.12 -3.41 20.26
CA MET A 98 -31.65 -3.04 21.58
C MET A 98 -30.54 -3.03 22.64
N ASN A 99 -29.52 -2.20 22.42
CA ASN A 99 -28.33 -2.07 23.26
C ASN A 99 -28.58 -1.10 24.44
N HIS A 100 -27.81 -1.23 25.52
CA HIS A 100 -27.91 -0.38 26.71
C HIS A 100 -27.67 1.12 26.46
N ASP A 101 -26.82 1.45 25.48
CA ASP A 101 -26.41 2.81 25.13
C ASP A 101 -27.25 3.44 24.01
N THR A 102 -27.98 2.60 23.27
CA THR A 102 -28.71 3.01 22.06
C THR A 102 -30.21 3.18 22.34
N TYR A 103 -30.78 2.34 23.21
CA TYR A 103 -32.20 2.35 23.52
C TYR A 103 -32.48 2.26 25.02
N PRO A 104 -33.46 3.00 25.57
CA PRO A 104 -34.22 4.09 24.96
C PRO A 104 -33.32 5.25 24.50
N ARG A 105 -33.71 5.97 23.45
CA ARG A 105 -32.89 7.06 22.89
C ARG A 105 -32.72 8.17 23.94
N GLU A 106 -31.49 8.62 24.14
CA GLU A 106 -31.23 9.77 25.01
C GLU A 106 -31.85 11.05 24.42
N HIS A 107 -32.39 11.88 25.31
CA HIS A 107 -32.83 13.23 25.01
C HIS A 107 -32.42 14.15 26.15
N LYS A 108 -31.47 15.03 25.88
CA LYS A 108 -31.05 16.08 26.82
C LYS A 108 -31.87 17.34 26.50
N PRO A 109 -32.84 17.73 27.35
CA PRO A 109 -33.56 18.98 27.14
C PRO A 109 -32.59 20.17 27.25
N LEU A 110 -32.95 21.29 26.63
CA LEU A 110 -32.19 22.52 26.75
C LEU A 110 -32.17 22.98 28.21
N SER A 111 -31.05 23.55 28.67
CA SER A 111 -30.89 23.99 30.08
C SER A 111 -31.90 25.08 30.51
N PHE A 112 -32.46 25.79 29.54
CA PHE A 112 -33.48 26.83 29.72
C PHE A 112 -34.90 26.37 29.38
N ASP A 113 -35.12 25.09 29.09
CA ASP A 113 -36.45 24.54 28.89
C ASP A 113 -37.22 24.48 30.22
N LEU A 114 -38.14 25.43 30.42
CA LEU A 114 -38.98 25.52 31.62
C LEU A 114 -39.99 24.38 31.73
N ILE A 115 -40.41 23.80 30.60
CA ILE A 115 -41.32 22.64 30.57
C ILE A 115 -40.59 21.43 31.14
N ALA A 116 -39.33 21.23 30.71
CA ALA A 116 -38.50 20.16 31.27
C ALA A 116 -38.19 20.34 32.77
N LYS A 117 -38.09 21.58 33.26
CA LYS A 117 -37.90 21.87 34.70
C LYS A 117 -39.15 21.66 35.54
N HIS A 118 -40.34 21.90 34.97
CA HIS A 118 -41.62 21.82 35.68
C HIS A 118 -42.62 20.92 34.93
N PRO A 119 -42.34 19.60 34.83
CA PRO A 119 -43.13 18.70 33.99
C PRO A 119 -44.58 18.54 34.50
N LYS A 120 -45.53 18.58 33.58
CA LYS A 120 -46.97 18.36 33.78
C LYS A 120 -47.46 17.15 33.00
N ARG A 121 -48.67 16.68 33.32
CA ARG A 121 -49.34 15.64 32.55
C ARG A 121 -49.64 16.18 31.14
N GLY A 122 -49.31 15.40 30.12
CA GLY A 122 -49.40 15.80 28.70
C GLY A 122 -48.07 16.21 28.09
N ASP A 123 -47.06 16.53 28.90
CA ASP A 123 -45.73 16.89 28.38
C ASP A 123 -45.04 15.69 27.74
N ARG A 124 -44.54 15.87 26.51
CA ARG A 124 -43.79 14.82 25.81
C ARG A 124 -42.44 14.58 26.47
N SER A 125 -42.06 13.31 26.52
CA SER A 125 -40.73 12.90 26.93
C SER A 125 -40.27 11.80 26.02
N ARG A 126 -39.25 12.05 25.19
CA ARG A 126 -38.74 11.07 24.22
C ARG A 126 -38.37 9.74 24.87
N ARG A 127 -37.81 9.77 26.08
CA ARG A 127 -37.50 8.55 26.85
C ARG A 127 -38.76 7.79 27.24
N LYS A 128 -39.84 8.47 27.63
CA LYS A 128 -41.14 7.81 27.93
C LYS A 128 -41.80 7.31 26.65
N ASP A 129 -41.77 8.09 25.57
CA ASP A 129 -42.27 7.69 24.25
C ASP A 129 -41.58 6.41 23.77
N ASP A 130 -40.26 6.29 23.92
CA ASP A 130 -39.51 5.08 23.56
C ASP A 130 -39.85 3.88 24.46
N ARG A 131 -39.95 4.08 25.78
CA ARG A 131 -40.42 2.98 26.65
C ARG A 131 -41.83 2.52 26.28
N TYR A 132 -42.70 3.46 25.94
CA TYR A 132 -44.06 3.17 25.47
C TYR A 132 -44.03 2.45 24.12
N LEU A 133 -43.18 2.86 23.18
CA LEU A 133 -42.99 2.19 21.89
C LEU A 133 -42.56 0.73 22.03
N PHE A 134 -41.69 0.42 23.00
CA PHE A 134 -41.31 -0.95 23.29
C PHE A 134 -42.51 -1.78 23.77
N LEU A 135 -43.34 -1.20 24.63
CA LEU A 135 -44.59 -1.82 25.07
C LEU A 135 -45.57 -2.00 23.90
N GLU A 136 -45.71 -1.00 23.04
CA GLU A 136 -46.56 -1.09 21.84
C GLU A 136 -46.08 -2.20 20.90
N ALA A 137 -44.77 -2.35 20.70
CA ALA A 137 -44.19 -3.44 19.92
C ALA A 137 -44.52 -4.81 20.54
N LEU A 138 -44.39 -4.94 21.87
CA LEU A 138 -44.77 -6.16 22.60
C LEU A 138 -46.26 -6.50 22.43
N LEU A 139 -47.14 -5.49 22.48
CA LEU A 139 -48.59 -5.67 22.33
C LEU A 139 -49.06 -5.87 20.87
N SER A 140 -48.26 -5.42 19.90
CA SER A 140 -48.57 -5.47 18.47
C SER A 140 -48.11 -6.77 17.81
N ALA A 141 -47.12 -7.46 18.39
CA ALA A 141 -46.65 -8.75 17.91
C ALA A 141 -47.73 -9.81 18.14
N ARG A 142 -48.16 -10.49 17.06
CA ARG A 142 -49.26 -11.48 17.12
C ARG A 142 -48.80 -12.92 17.25
N GLU A 143 -47.62 -13.24 16.71
CA GLU A 143 -47.08 -14.60 16.73
C GLU A 143 -45.66 -14.61 17.32
N ILE A 144 -44.76 -13.73 16.84
CA ILE A 144 -43.34 -13.73 17.25
C ILE A 144 -42.88 -12.30 17.56
N LEU A 145 -42.26 -12.13 18.73
CA LEU A 145 -41.42 -10.98 19.07
C LEU A 145 -39.96 -11.41 19.07
N TYR A 146 -39.16 -10.87 18.15
CA TYR A 146 -37.73 -11.10 18.06
C TYR A 146 -36.98 -9.89 18.59
N ILE A 147 -36.01 -10.09 19.49
CA ILE A 147 -35.19 -9.01 20.07
C ILE A 147 -33.71 -9.37 19.90
N SER A 148 -32.91 -8.43 19.40
CA SER A 148 -31.46 -8.59 19.23
C SER A 148 -30.71 -7.37 19.76
N TYR A 149 -29.53 -7.63 20.32
CA TYR A 149 -28.59 -6.65 20.84
C TYR A 149 -27.15 -7.15 20.72
N VAL A 150 -26.19 -6.24 20.75
CA VAL A 150 -24.75 -6.56 20.75
C VAL A 150 -24.34 -6.88 22.18
N GLY A 151 -24.13 -8.17 22.47
CA GLY A 151 -23.80 -8.65 23.81
C GLY A 151 -22.31 -8.72 24.15
N GLN A 152 -21.42 -8.49 23.17
CA GLN A 152 -19.97 -8.59 23.36
C GLN A 152 -19.20 -7.58 22.50
N SER A 153 -18.10 -7.05 23.06
CA SER A 153 -17.17 -6.18 22.33
C SER A 153 -16.32 -6.99 21.35
N ILE A 154 -16.25 -6.53 20.10
CA ILE A 154 -15.41 -7.15 19.06
C ILE A 154 -13.90 -6.99 19.32
N LYS A 155 -13.51 -6.06 20.21
CA LYS A 155 -12.09 -5.76 20.49
C LYS A 155 -11.52 -6.63 21.61
N ASP A 156 -12.26 -6.80 22.70
CA ASP A 156 -11.76 -7.39 23.94
C ASP A 156 -12.68 -8.47 24.54
N ASN A 157 -13.77 -8.83 23.85
CA ASN A 157 -14.77 -9.80 24.31
C ASN A 157 -15.48 -9.45 25.63
N SER A 158 -15.37 -8.21 26.12
CA SER A 158 -16.13 -7.76 27.29
C SER A 158 -17.64 -7.88 27.04
N VAL A 159 -18.38 -8.25 28.09
CA VAL A 159 -19.84 -8.44 28.02
C VAL A 159 -20.52 -7.08 28.03
N ILE A 160 -21.46 -6.89 27.12
CA ILE A 160 -22.26 -5.67 26.97
C ILE A 160 -23.70 -5.99 27.35
N PRO A 161 -24.30 -5.25 28.30
CA PRO A 161 -25.69 -5.48 28.69
C PRO A 161 -26.67 -5.02 27.58
N PRO A 162 -27.88 -5.62 27.54
CA PRO A 162 -28.94 -5.15 26.65
C PRO A 162 -29.53 -3.81 27.14
N SER A 163 -30.45 -3.26 26.35
CA SER A 163 -31.29 -2.13 26.75
C SER A 163 -32.02 -2.41 28.07
N VAL A 164 -32.18 -1.37 28.89
CA VAL A 164 -32.88 -1.46 30.19
C VAL A 164 -34.29 -2.05 30.04
N VAL A 165 -35.04 -1.73 28.97
CA VAL A 165 -36.39 -2.28 28.77
C VAL A 165 -36.37 -3.77 28.43
N VAL A 166 -35.27 -4.27 27.84
CA VAL A 166 -35.08 -5.69 27.57
C VAL A 166 -34.69 -6.39 28.87
N SER A 167 -33.86 -5.79 29.73
CA SER A 167 -33.58 -6.29 31.08
C SER A 167 -34.86 -6.36 31.92
N GLU A 168 -35.69 -5.31 31.93
CA GLU A 168 -36.99 -5.31 32.65
C GLU A 168 -37.91 -6.45 32.16
N LEU A 169 -37.92 -6.73 30.85
CA LEU A 169 -38.67 -7.86 30.28
C LEU A 169 -38.08 -9.21 30.71
N GLN A 170 -36.75 -9.35 30.71
CA GLN A 170 -36.07 -10.56 31.17
C GLN A 170 -36.38 -10.85 32.65
N ASP A 171 -36.29 -9.86 33.51
CA ASP A 171 -36.60 -9.96 34.94
C ASP A 171 -38.06 -10.36 35.17
N TYR A 172 -38.99 -9.74 34.43
CA TYR A 172 -40.42 -10.08 34.51
C TYR A 172 -40.68 -11.52 34.09
N LEU A 173 -40.04 -11.99 33.02
CA LEU A 173 -40.19 -13.37 32.55
C LEU A 173 -39.66 -14.37 33.58
N GLN A 174 -38.47 -14.13 34.15
CA GLN A 174 -37.91 -14.99 35.19
C GLN A 174 -38.75 -15.05 36.46
N ALA A 175 -39.36 -13.92 36.87
CA ALA A 175 -40.17 -13.87 38.08
C ALA A 175 -41.50 -14.62 37.95
N ASN A 176 -42.06 -14.72 36.73
CA ASN A 176 -43.43 -15.20 36.52
C ASN A 176 -43.53 -16.53 35.76
N PHE A 177 -42.45 -17.00 35.13
CA PHE A 177 -42.45 -18.21 34.32
C PHE A 177 -41.31 -19.16 34.72
N LYS A 178 -41.57 -20.46 34.61
CA LYS A 178 -40.59 -21.52 34.84
C LYS A 178 -40.68 -22.56 33.73
N LEU A 179 -39.54 -23.17 33.41
CA LEU A 179 -39.51 -24.31 32.50
C LEU A 179 -39.92 -25.59 33.25
N PRO A 180 -40.59 -26.55 32.58
CA PRO A 180 -40.95 -27.83 33.21
C PRO A 180 -39.76 -28.61 33.79
N ASP A 181 -38.57 -28.43 33.22
CA ASP A 181 -37.34 -29.14 33.59
C ASP A 181 -36.49 -28.38 34.64
N ASP A 182 -36.99 -27.30 35.26
CA ASP A 182 -36.28 -26.46 36.24
C ASP A 182 -34.94 -25.83 35.73
N LYS A 183 -34.74 -25.79 34.41
CA LYS A 183 -33.60 -25.11 33.77
C LYS A 183 -33.77 -23.59 33.79
N ASP A 184 -32.67 -22.85 33.67
CA ASP A 184 -32.68 -21.39 33.58
C ASP A 184 -33.47 -20.93 32.34
N LEU A 185 -34.52 -20.14 32.57
CA LEU A 185 -35.39 -19.60 31.54
C LEU A 185 -34.63 -18.69 30.56
N LEU A 186 -33.71 -17.85 31.04
CA LEU A 186 -32.96 -16.93 30.17
C LEU A 186 -31.94 -17.69 29.32
N GLU A 187 -31.31 -18.74 29.83
CA GLU A 187 -30.44 -19.59 29.00
C GLU A 187 -31.20 -20.30 27.88
N HIS A 188 -32.50 -20.56 28.09
CA HIS A 188 -33.37 -21.10 27.07
C HIS A 188 -33.77 -20.05 26.01
N LEU A 189 -34.14 -18.84 26.45
CA LEU A 189 -34.60 -17.75 25.57
C LEU A 189 -33.47 -17.03 24.82
N ILE A 190 -32.31 -16.86 25.45
CA ILE A 190 -31.20 -16.07 24.90
C ILE A 190 -30.30 -16.96 24.05
N THR A 191 -30.23 -16.66 22.75
CA THR A 191 -29.30 -17.31 21.83
C THR A 191 -28.06 -16.44 21.63
N ARG A 192 -26.88 -16.96 22.00
CA ARG A 192 -25.58 -16.28 21.79
C ARG A 192 -25.02 -16.65 20.41
N HIS A 193 -25.18 -15.75 19.44
CA HIS A 193 -24.64 -15.90 18.09
C HIS A 193 -23.09 -15.82 18.08
N ARG A 194 -22.48 -16.43 17.06
CA ARG A 194 -21.02 -16.45 16.84
C ARG A 194 -20.58 -15.22 16.04
N LEU A 195 -19.35 -14.78 16.27
CA LEU A 195 -18.79 -13.60 15.62
C LEU A 195 -18.74 -13.73 14.09
N GLN A 196 -18.37 -14.92 13.60
CA GLN A 196 -18.24 -15.20 12.17
C GLN A 196 -19.46 -15.96 11.66
N ALA A 197 -20.03 -15.51 10.54
CA ALA A 197 -21.19 -16.12 9.90
C ALA A 197 -20.91 -17.57 9.43
N PHE A 198 -19.66 -17.88 9.11
CA PHE A 198 -19.18 -19.21 8.70
C PHE A 198 -18.73 -20.09 9.88
N SER A 199 -19.11 -19.77 11.12
CA SER A 199 -18.83 -20.66 12.24
C SER A 199 -19.49 -22.04 12.00
N PRO A 200 -18.76 -23.16 12.12
CA PRO A 200 -19.31 -24.50 11.89
C PRO A 200 -20.55 -24.82 12.74
N LYS A 201 -20.70 -24.15 13.90
CA LYS A 201 -21.86 -24.31 14.78
C LYS A 201 -23.20 -23.97 14.12
N TYR A 202 -23.21 -23.11 13.08
CA TYR A 202 -24.42 -22.80 12.32
C TYR A 202 -24.89 -23.91 11.38
N PHE A 203 -24.12 -24.99 11.23
CA PHE A 203 -24.35 -26.04 10.24
C PHE A 203 -24.35 -27.46 10.83
N GLN A 204 -24.40 -27.57 12.16
CA GLN A 204 -24.34 -28.84 12.90
C GLN A 204 -25.72 -29.37 13.34
N GLY A 205 -26.81 -28.74 12.89
CA GLY A 205 -28.17 -29.18 13.22
C GLY A 205 -28.71 -28.71 14.57
N ASP A 206 -28.04 -27.74 15.23
CA ASP A 206 -28.61 -27.03 16.38
C ASP A 206 -29.80 -26.17 15.90
N SER A 207 -30.98 -26.36 16.49
CA SER A 207 -32.20 -25.64 16.10
C SER A 207 -32.11 -24.13 16.34
N ARG A 208 -31.20 -23.67 17.22
CA ARG A 208 -31.05 -22.24 17.55
C ARG A 208 -29.92 -21.56 16.79
N LEU A 209 -28.89 -22.31 16.39
CA LEU A 209 -27.79 -21.82 15.58
C LEU A 209 -27.84 -22.48 14.21
N PHE A 210 -28.57 -21.84 13.29
CA PHE A 210 -28.65 -22.25 11.90
C PHE A 210 -28.30 -21.10 10.95
N SER A 211 -27.89 -21.44 9.74
CA SER A 211 -27.76 -20.50 8.62
C SER A 211 -28.24 -21.15 7.33
N TYR A 212 -28.93 -20.36 6.50
CA TYR A 212 -29.38 -20.77 5.17
C TYR A 212 -28.36 -20.43 4.07
N SER A 213 -27.21 -19.84 4.42
CA SER A 213 -26.19 -19.42 3.46
C SER A 213 -25.32 -20.61 3.03
N SER A 214 -25.43 -21.00 1.76
CA SER A 214 -24.59 -22.02 1.13
C SER A 214 -23.11 -21.63 1.12
N GLU A 215 -22.80 -20.36 0.89
CA GLU A 215 -21.43 -19.84 0.88
C GLU A 215 -20.76 -19.99 2.26
N ASN A 216 -21.48 -19.66 3.34
CA ASN A 216 -20.97 -19.83 4.70
C ASN A 216 -20.83 -21.31 5.08
N LEU A 217 -21.68 -22.20 4.55
CA LEU A 217 -21.56 -23.65 4.75
C LEU A 217 -20.28 -24.18 4.09
N GLU A 218 -19.95 -23.71 2.88
CA GLU A 218 -18.72 -24.08 2.20
C GLU A 218 -17.48 -23.62 2.99
N ALA A 219 -17.46 -22.36 3.43
CA ALA A 219 -16.39 -21.84 4.27
C ALA A 219 -16.26 -22.62 5.60
N ALA A 220 -17.38 -22.95 6.25
CA ALA A 220 -17.40 -23.75 7.47
C ALA A 220 -16.85 -25.17 7.26
N ARG A 221 -17.16 -25.81 6.13
CA ARG A 221 -16.63 -27.12 5.77
C ARG A 221 -15.13 -27.08 5.56
N THR A 222 -14.63 -26.06 4.86
CA THR A 222 -13.19 -25.87 4.65
C THR A 222 -12.44 -25.64 5.96
N LEU A 223 -13.02 -24.90 6.91
CA LEU A 223 -12.43 -24.70 8.25
C LEU A 223 -12.34 -25.97 9.09
N MET A 224 -13.20 -26.96 8.83
CA MET A 224 -13.15 -28.26 9.51
C MET A 224 -12.15 -29.23 8.87
N GLN A 225 -11.64 -28.92 7.67
CA GLN A 225 -10.59 -29.71 7.04
C GLN A 225 -9.22 -29.37 7.66
N PRO A 226 -8.27 -30.32 7.67
CA PRO A 226 -6.90 -30.03 8.08
C PRO A 226 -6.36 -28.86 7.26
N LEU A 227 -5.72 -27.90 7.94
CA LEU A 227 -5.10 -26.77 7.27
C LEU A 227 -4.03 -27.31 6.31
N THR A 228 -4.26 -27.19 5.00
CA THR A 228 -3.22 -27.46 4.02
C THR A 228 -2.45 -26.17 3.84
N GLU A 229 -1.18 -26.17 4.23
CA GLU A 229 -0.33 -25.04 3.91
C GLU A 229 -0.25 -24.90 2.39
N PRO A 230 -0.47 -23.69 1.85
CA PRO A 230 -0.32 -23.49 0.41
C PRO A 230 1.10 -23.87 0.03
N GLY A 231 1.25 -24.72 -0.99
CA GLY A 231 2.55 -25.10 -1.51
C GLY A 231 3.37 -23.89 -2.02
N PRO A 232 4.63 -24.12 -2.42
CA PRO A 232 5.46 -23.07 -2.99
C PRO A 232 4.80 -22.46 -4.22
N PHE A 233 5.05 -21.17 -4.48
CA PHE A 233 4.47 -20.48 -5.63
C PHE A 233 4.86 -21.14 -6.96
N PHE A 234 6.08 -21.67 -7.04
CA PHE A 234 6.52 -22.56 -8.11
C PHE A 234 6.66 -23.99 -7.55
N ASN A 235 5.88 -24.93 -8.08
CA ASN A 235 5.96 -26.35 -7.74
C ASN A 235 6.64 -27.20 -8.83
N GLN A 236 6.87 -26.63 -10.02
CA GLN A 236 7.52 -27.26 -11.15
C GLN A 236 8.25 -26.21 -11.99
N LYS A 237 9.23 -26.66 -12.80
CA LYS A 237 9.88 -25.80 -13.79
C LYS A 237 8.90 -25.43 -14.89
N LEU A 238 9.03 -24.22 -15.40
CA LEU A 238 8.33 -23.80 -16.61
C LEU A 238 8.88 -24.55 -17.83
N PRO A 239 8.07 -24.70 -18.89
CA PRO A 239 8.55 -25.16 -20.19
C PRO A 239 9.68 -24.28 -20.72
N GLU A 240 10.44 -24.83 -21.67
CA GLU A 240 11.57 -24.14 -22.30
C GLU A 240 11.16 -22.74 -22.82
N PRO A 241 12.00 -21.71 -22.63
CA PRO A 241 11.74 -20.37 -23.14
C PRO A 241 11.63 -20.35 -24.66
N GLU A 242 10.86 -19.40 -25.19
CA GLU A 242 10.80 -19.19 -26.64
C GLU A 242 12.16 -18.66 -27.15
N GLU A 243 12.50 -18.97 -28.41
CA GLU A 243 13.76 -18.55 -29.04
C GLU A 243 13.98 -17.03 -29.01
N GLU A 244 12.89 -16.24 -28.94
CA GLU A 244 12.96 -14.78 -28.81
C GLU A 244 13.73 -14.32 -27.56
N PHE A 245 13.73 -15.12 -26.48
CA PHE A 245 14.49 -14.82 -25.28
C PHE A 245 16.01 -14.97 -25.47
N LYS A 246 16.47 -15.57 -26.58
CA LYS A 246 17.88 -15.58 -26.96
C LYS A 246 18.34 -14.27 -27.60
N ASN A 247 17.40 -13.43 -28.05
CA ASN A 247 17.66 -12.07 -28.53
C ASN A 247 17.47 -11.08 -27.37
N ILE A 248 18.53 -10.82 -26.62
CA ILE A 248 18.47 -10.05 -25.37
C ILE A 248 19.31 -8.78 -25.45
N SER A 249 18.78 -7.67 -24.92
CA SER A 249 19.58 -6.46 -24.73
C SER A 249 20.47 -6.58 -23.48
N LEU A 250 21.66 -5.97 -23.47
CA LEU A 250 22.53 -5.90 -22.30
C LEU A 250 21.83 -5.27 -21.10
N ASP A 251 20.93 -4.31 -21.34
CA ASP A 251 20.10 -3.72 -20.29
C ASP A 251 19.06 -4.71 -19.73
N ASP A 252 18.44 -5.56 -20.56
CA ASP A 252 17.54 -6.60 -20.06
C ASP A 252 18.29 -7.72 -19.34
N LEU A 253 19.50 -8.09 -19.79
CA LEU A 253 20.36 -9.05 -19.10
C LEU A 253 20.77 -8.51 -17.72
N TYR A 254 21.18 -7.25 -17.65
CA TYR A 254 21.42 -6.54 -16.40
C TYR A 254 20.16 -6.46 -15.51
N ARG A 255 18.99 -6.16 -16.08
CA ARG A 255 17.72 -6.12 -15.33
C ARG A 255 17.35 -7.48 -14.76
N PHE A 256 17.60 -8.56 -15.49
CA PHE A 256 17.47 -9.91 -14.99
C PHE A 256 18.36 -10.11 -13.77
N PHE A 257 19.67 -9.87 -13.88
CA PHE A 257 20.57 -10.06 -12.75
C PHE A 257 20.31 -9.09 -11.59
N SER A 258 19.64 -7.96 -11.82
CA SER A 258 19.26 -7.04 -10.74
C SER A 258 18.10 -7.55 -9.86
N ASN A 259 17.22 -8.39 -10.41
CA ASN A 259 16.17 -9.09 -9.67
C ASN A 259 15.59 -10.20 -10.57
N PRO A 260 16.19 -11.41 -10.56
CA PRO A 260 15.82 -12.49 -11.48
C PRO A 260 14.36 -12.92 -11.35
N VAL A 261 13.86 -12.98 -10.11
CA VAL A 261 12.47 -13.36 -9.81
C VAL A 261 11.49 -12.36 -10.39
N LYS A 262 11.75 -11.06 -10.22
CA LYS A 262 10.93 -9.99 -10.79
C LYS A 262 10.98 -10.00 -12.32
N PHE A 263 12.14 -10.28 -12.90
CA PHE A 263 12.27 -10.42 -14.34
C PHE A 263 11.43 -11.59 -14.86
N LEU A 264 11.57 -12.77 -14.26
CA LEU A 264 10.78 -13.96 -14.59
C LEU A 264 9.27 -13.68 -14.50
N LEU A 265 8.80 -13.16 -13.36
CA LEU A 265 7.38 -12.87 -13.14
C LEU A 265 6.83 -11.86 -14.14
N LYS A 266 7.56 -10.77 -14.44
CA LYS A 266 7.09 -9.73 -15.36
C LYS A 266 7.21 -10.12 -16.83
N ARG A 267 8.39 -10.56 -17.25
CA ARG A 267 8.74 -10.77 -18.67
C ARG A 267 8.24 -12.11 -19.19
N ARG A 268 8.35 -13.19 -18.41
CA ARG A 268 7.91 -14.52 -18.83
C ARG A 268 6.45 -14.80 -18.48
N LEU A 269 6.02 -14.43 -17.27
CA LEU A 269 4.67 -14.78 -16.78
C LEU A 269 3.64 -13.64 -16.89
N GLY A 270 4.05 -12.42 -17.24
CA GLY A 270 3.14 -11.27 -17.35
C GLY A 270 2.53 -10.82 -16.01
N ILE A 271 3.13 -11.20 -14.88
CA ILE A 271 2.65 -10.89 -13.53
C ILE A 271 3.26 -9.56 -13.07
N TYR A 272 2.39 -8.56 -12.88
CA TYR A 272 2.75 -7.24 -12.38
C TYR A 272 2.14 -7.02 -11.00
N LEU A 273 2.98 -7.05 -9.97
CA LEU A 273 2.54 -6.68 -8.62
C LEU A 273 2.32 -5.18 -8.57
N LYS A 274 1.06 -4.78 -8.34
CA LYS A 274 0.65 -3.38 -8.21
C LYS A 274 1.42 -2.77 -7.04
N GLN A 275 2.32 -1.84 -7.35
CA GLN A 275 2.89 -0.99 -6.32
C GLN A 275 1.77 -0.08 -5.83
N THR A 276 1.58 0.01 -4.51
CA THR A 276 0.67 0.96 -3.90
C THR A 276 0.91 2.32 -4.53
N SER A 277 -0.14 2.95 -5.06
CA SER A 277 -0.04 4.31 -5.59
C SER A 277 0.67 5.16 -4.56
N THR A 278 1.75 5.83 -4.95
CA THR A 278 2.38 6.86 -4.14
C THR A 278 1.25 7.81 -3.73
N LEU A 279 0.94 7.83 -2.43
CA LEU A 279 -0.01 8.81 -1.92
C LEU A 279 0.55 10.17 -2.29
N VAL A 280 -0.27 11.01 -2.93
CA VAL A 280 0.09 12.41 -3.11
C VAL A 280 0.25 12.96 -1.70
N GLU A 281 1.42 13.51 -1.39
CA GLU A 281 1.65 14.06 -0.07
C GLU A 281 0.72 15.27 0.14
N ASP A 282 0.00 15.30 1.26
CA ASP A 282 -0.89 16.41 1.63
C ASP A 282 -0.11 17.68 2.04
N ARG A 283 1.22 17.70 1.85
CA ARG A 283 2.13 18.75 2.33
C ARG A 283 3.15 19.09 1.25
N GLU A 284 3.61 20.33 1.31
CA GLU A 284 4.74 20.79 0.51
C GLU A 284 6.07 20.18 0.97
N LEU A 285 7.07 20.26 0.11
CA LEU A 285 8.42 19.79 0.39
C LEU A 285 9.11 20.70 1.41
N PHE A 286 9.45 20.17 2.59
CA PHE A 286 10.24 20.89 3.59
C PHE A 286 11.73 20.52 3.58
N ALA A 287 12.06 19.35 3.05
CA ALA A 287 13.43 18.84 2.96
C ALA A 287 13.54 17.86 1.79
N LEU A 288 14.68 17.88 1.09
CA LEU A 288 14.98 16.88 0.07
C LEU A 288 15.43 15.60 0.74
N LYS A 289 14.69 14.50 0.54
CA LYS A 289 15.09 13.18 1.05
C LYS A 289 14.91 12.08 0.01
N GLY A 290 15.83 11.12 0.03
CA GLY A 290 15.70 9.88 -0.73
C GLY A 290 15.59 10.10 -2.24
N LEU A 291 14.38 9.92 -2.80
CA LEU A 291 14.16 9.97 -4.24
C LEU A 291 14.21 11.40 -4.81
N GLU A 292 13.74 12.40 -4.06
CA GLU A 292 13.76 13.82 -4.49
C GLU A 292 15.19 14.33 -4.63
N GLU A 293 15.99 14.14 -3.58
CA GLU A 293 17.42 14.47 -3.58
C GLU A 293 18.14 13.80 -4.76
N TYR A 294 17.85 12.52 -5.01
CA TYR A 294 18.41 11.77 -6.12
C TYR A 294 18.03 12.36 -7.49
N LYS A 295 16.77 12.75 -7.71
CA LYS A 295 16.31 13.35 -8.97
C LYS A 295 17.04 14.67 -9.25
N VAL A 296 17.12 15.56 -8.26
CA VAL A 296 17.82 16.84 -8.39
C VAL A 296 19.31 16.60 -8.65
N ALA A 297 19.95 15.71 -7.89
CA ALA A 297 21.36 15.41 -8.05
C ALA A 297 21.69 14.80 -9.42
N GLU A 298 20.88 13.85 -9.89
CA GLU A 298 21.05 13.22 -11.21
C GLU A 298 20.90 14.26 -12.33
N PHE A 299 19.93 15.19 -12.21
CA PHE A 299 19.77 16.28 -13.15
C PHE A 299 21.00 17.19 -13.19
N LEU A 300 21.47 17.67 -12.03
CA LEU A 300 22.64 18.55 -11.96
C LEU A 300 23.91 17.86 -12.47
N MET A 301 24.10 16.58 -12.14
CA MET A 301 25.22 15.77 -12.60
C MET A 301 25.23 15.69 -14.13
N LYS A 302 24.10 15.35 -14.76
CA LYS A 302 23.99 15.28 -16.23
C LYS A 302 24.28 16.61 -16.89
N LYS A 303 23.77 17.73 -16.33
CA LYS A 303 24.03 19.07 -16.87
C LYS A 303 25.50 19.48 -16.74
N PHE A 304 26.14 19.19 -15.61
CA PHE A 304 27.54 19.54 -15.41
C PHE A 304 28.51 18.67 -16.21
N MET A 305 28.13 17.42 -16.50
CA MET A 305 28.85 16.58 -17.48
C MET A 305 28.83 17.18 -18.89
N GLN A 306 27.77 17.90 -19.26
CA GLN A 306 27.64 18.65 -20.52
C GLN A 306 28.27 20.06 -20.43
N ASP A 307 29.17 20.29 -19.48
CA ASP A 307 29.84 21.57 -19.20
C ASP A 307 28.89 22.75 -18.94
N ARG A 308 27.66 22.47 -18.47
CA ARG A 308 26.71 23.49 -18.01
C ARG A 308 26.80 23.65 -16.49
N GLU A 309 27.07 24.85 -16.02
CA GLU A 309 27.22 25.15 -14.59
C GLU A 309 25.92 24.88 -13.80
N PRO A 310 25.97 24.06 -12.73
CA PRO A 310 24.84 23.79 -11.86
C PRO A 310 24.15 25.05 -11.35
N ALA A 311 24.90 26.08 -10.93
CA ALA A 311 24.36 27.32 -10.36
C ALA A 311 23.24 27.98 -11.20
N LYS A 312 23.20 27.76 -12.53
CA LYS A 312 22.20 28.31 -13.45
C LYS A 312 20.83 27.64 -13.36
N PHE A 313 20.71 26.48 -12.72
CA PHE A 313 19.48 25.70 -12.69
C PHE A 313 18.66 25.87 -11.41
N LYS A 314 19.11 26.69 -10.45
CA LYS A 314 18.41 26.95 -9.18
C LYS A 314 16.98 27.43 -9.40
N SER A 315 16.80 28.47 -10.21
CA SER A 315 15.47 29.03 -10.53
C SER A 315 14.57 28.05 -11.26
N LEU A 316 15.14 27.17 -12.10
CA LEU A 316 14.38 26.12 -12.79
C LEU A 316 13.86 25.07 -11.80
N MET A 317 14.69 24.63 -10.85
CA MET A 317 14.26 23.64 -9.85
C MET A 317 13.16 24.18 -8.92
N HIS A 318 13.24 25.48 -8.57
CA HIS A 318 12.14 26.17 -7.87
C HIS A 318 10.85 26.21 -8.70
N ALA A 319 10.94 26.55 -9.98
CA ALA A 319 9.77 26.61 -10.86
C ALA A 319 9.10 25.23 -11.09
N LEU A 320 9.88 24.14 -10.99
CA LEU A 320 9.38 22.78 -11.05
C LEU A 320 8.77 22.28 -9.73
N GLY A 321 8.91 23.04 -8.64
CA GLY A 321 8.46 22.61 -7.31
C GLY A 321 9.26 21.44 -6.73
N GLU A 322 10.48 21.22 -7.22
CA GLU A 322 11.37 20.13 -6.77
C GLU A 322 12.27 20.54 -5.59
N LEU A 323 12.12 21.78 -5.09
CA LEU A 323 12.86 22.31 -3.94
C LEU A 323 11.89 22.81 -2.85
N PRO A 324 12.31 22.76 -1.57
CA PRO A 324 11.60 23.45 -0.51
C PRO A 324 11.46 24.95 -0.76
N TYR A 325 10.40 25.54 -0.23
CA TYR A 325 10.12 26.95 -0.44
C TYR A 325 11.19 27.86 0.18
N GLY A 326 11.53 28.94 -0.55
CA GLY A 326 12.37 30.04 -0.08
C GLY A 326 13.83 29.66 0.21
N ALA A 327 14.41 30.33 1.22
CA ALA A 327 15.84 30.21 1.57
C ALA A 327 16.27 28.79 1.99
N ILE A 328 15.32 27.97 2.46
CA ILE A 328 15.62 26.57 2.82
C ILE A 328 15.96 25.77 1.56
N GLY A 329 15.16 25.90 0.50
CA GLY A 329 15.46 25.26 -0.79
C GLY A 329 16.76 25.74 -1.39
N ASP A 330 17.09 27.02 -1.21
CA ASP A 330 18.35 27.60 -1.65
C ASP A 330 19.57 26.94 -0.97
N CYS A 331 19.53 26.79 0.35
CA CYS A 331 20.58 26.12 1.10
C CYS A 331 20.75 24.65 0.68
N PHE A 332 19.63 23.93 0.52
CA PHE A 332 19.67 22.53 0.04
C PHE A 332 20.28 22.44 -1.36
N TYR A 333 19.88 23.33 -2.25
CA TYR A 333 20.38 23.37 -3.62
C TYR A 333 21.88 23.67 -3.67
N GLU A 334 22.34 24.67 -2.91
CA GLU A 334 23.74 25.05 -2.88
C GLU A 334 24.63 23.94 -2.33
N HIS A 335 24.21 23.30 -1.23
CA HIS A 335 24.91 22.15 -0.67
C HIS A 335 24.98 20.98 -1.67
N LEU A 336 23.84 20.58 -2.22
CA LEU A 336 23.78 19.47 -3.17
C LEU A 336 24.57 19.75 -4.45
N SER A 337 24.50 20.98 -4.96
CA SER A 337 25.25 21.43 -6.13
C SER A 337 26.76 21.32 -5.89
N GLN A 338 27.25 21.72 -4.72
CA GLN A 338 28.67 21.59 -4.37
C GLN A 338 29.12 20.12 -4.37
N GLU A 339 28.36 19.24 -3.71
CA GLU A 339 28.69 17.81 -3.66
C GLU A 339 28.69 17.16 -5.06
N VAL A 340 27.71 17.50 -5.91
CA VAL A 340 27.64 17.02 -7.30
C VAL A 340 28.82 17.53 -8.13
N VAL A 341 29.21 18.80 -7.98
CA VAL A 341 30.38 19.36 -8.67
C VAL A 341 31.66 18.64 -8.25
N GLU A 342 31.86 18.41 -6.96
CA GLU A 342 33.01 17.64 -6.47
C GLU A 342 33.02 16.21 -6.99
N PHE A 343 31.87 15.55 -7.00
CA PHE A 343 31.70 14.21 -7.56
C PHE A 343 32.12 14.17 -9.03
N VAL A 344 31.56 15.05 -9.88
CA VAL A 344 31.87 15.08 -11.31
C VAL A 344 33.34 15.43 -11.57
N LYS A 345 33.93 16.35 -10.80
CA LYS A 345 35.37 16.65 -10.89
C LYS A 345 36.23 15.41 -10.64
N LYS A 346 35.88 14.59 -9.64
CA LYS A 346 36.58 13.32 -9.36
C LYS A 346 36.36 12.30 -10.46
N VAL A 347 35.16 12.22 -11.05
CA VAL A 347 34.90 11.38 -12.22
C VAL A 347 35.80 11.81 -13.39
N LYS A 348 35.79 13.09 -13.78
CA LYS A 348 36.64 13.61 -14.88
C LYS A 348 38.14 13.40 -14.61
N LYS A 349 38.60 13.61 -13.37
CA LYS A 349 40.01 13.38 -12.98
C LYS A 349 40.45 11.93 -13.18
N ASN A 350 39.62 10.95 -12.80
CA ASN A 350 40.00 9.54 -12.82
C ASN A 350 39.66 8.84 -14.15
N ALA A 351 38.59 9.26 -14.82
CA ALA A 351 38.20 8.72 -16.13
C ALA A 351 39.14 9.18 -17.25
N GLY A 352 39.75 10.37 -17.11
CA GLY A 352 40.46 11.05 -18.19
C GLY A 352 39.50 11.76 -19.13
N ALA A 353 39.96 12.11 -20.33
CA ALA A 353 39.08 12.60 -21.38
C ALA A 353 38.15 11.48 -21.85
N PHE A 354 36.85 11.75 -21.89
CA PHE A 354 35.85 10.85 -22.45
C PHE A 354 34.83 11.64 -23.27
N GLN A 355 34.26 10.98 -24.27
CA GLN A 355 33.30 11.54 -25.20
C GLN A 355 31.98 10.77 -25.13
N THR A 356 30.89 11.51 -25.28
CA THR A 356 29.56 10.93 -25.42
C THR A 356 29.40 10.43 -26.85
N ILE A 357 29.13 9.13 -27.00
CA ILE A 357 28.89 8.47 -28.28
C ILE A 357 27.55 7.73 -28.24
N ASN A 358 27.05 7.32 -29.40
CA ASN A 358 25.88 6.45 -29.53
C ASN A 358 26.27 5.28 -30.46
N GLN A 359 27.19 4.44 -29.99
CA GLN A 359 27.60 3.26 -30.73
C GLN A 359 26.73 2.07 -30.32
N GLU A 360 26.19 1.37 -31.30
CA GLU A 360 25.43 0.14 -31.08
C GLU A 360 26.39 -1.04 -30.94
N ILE A 361 26.05 -1.93 -30.02
CA ILE A 361 26.70 -3.21 -29.80
C ILE A 361 25.78 -4.26 -30.39
N ASP A 362 26.31 -5.11 -31.24
CA ASP A 362 25.64 -6.32 -31.72
C ASP A 362 26.67 -7.45 -31.72
N VAL A 363 26.50 -8.39 -30.80
CA VAL A 363 27.43 -9.52 -30.61
C VAL A 363 26.64 -10.80 -30.56
N ARG A 364 27.11 -11.80 -31.30
CA ARG A 364 26.57 -13.15 -31.23
C ARG A 364 27.47 -14.04 -30.38
N LEU A 365 26.89 -14.63 -29.33
CA LEU A 365 27.56 -15.60 -28.49
C LEU A 365 26.78 -16.92 -28.50
N ASP A 366 27.32 -17.92 -29.19
CA ASP A 366 26.65 -19.20 -29.43
C ASP A 366 25.25 -18.97 -30.06
N ASP A 367 24.18 -19.35 -29.36
CA ASP A 367 22.79 -19.17 -29.82
C ASP A 367 22.18 -17.83 -29.39
N PHE A 368 22.90 -17.01 -28.61
CA PHE A 368 22.41 -15.73 -28.10
C PHE A 368 22.85 -14.56 -28.97
N SER A 369 21.94 -13.62 -29.21
CA SER A 369 22.21 -12.32 -29.82
C SER A 369 22.11 -11.23 -28.74
N LEU A 370 23.21 -10.55 -28.49
CA LEU A 370 23.33 -9.50 -27.47
C LEU A 370 23.36 -8.13 -28.14
N THR A 371 22.40 -7.27 -27.79
CA THR A 371 22.34 -5.90 -28.29
C THR A 371 22.53 -4.87 -27.17
N GLY A 372 23.18 -3.75 -27.45
CA GLY A 372 23.41 -2.72 -26.43
C GLY A 372 23.83 -1.39 -27.01
N LYS A 373 24.02 -0.40 -26.14
CA LYS A 373 24.50 0.93 -26.53
C LYS A 373 25.63 1.38 -25.63
N ILE A 374 26.66 1.93 -26.24
CA ILE A 374 27.75 2.61 -25.55
C ILE A 374 27.42 4.09 -25.54
N GLU A 375 27.19 4.63 -24.34
CA GLU A 375 26.85 6.05 -24.15
C GLU A 375 28.11 6.92 -24.01
N GLN A 376 29.20 6.37 -23.47
CA GLN A 376 30.43 7.10 -23.17
C GLN A 376 31.65 6.24 -23.47
N ILE A 377 32.66 6.83 -24.11
CA ILE A 377 33.96 6.20 -24.37
C ILE A 377 35.08 7.12 -23.92
N GLY A 378 36.00 6.61 -23.09
CA GLY A 378 37.22 7.30 -22.69
C GLY A 378 38.44 6.77 -23.43
N GLU A 379 39.57 7.48 -23.33
CA GLU A 379 40.84 7.03 -23.94
C GLU A 379 41.36 5.72 -23.32
N ARG A 380 41.14 5.54 -22.01
CA ARG A 380 41.63 4.39 -21.24
C ARG A 380 40.54 3.55 -20.60
N HIS A 381 39.35 4.12 -20.41
CA HIS A 381 38.27 3.46 -19.69
C HIS A 381 36.92 3.67 -20.37
N LEU A 382 36.00 2.73 -20.16
CA LEU A 382 34.57 2.92 -20.42
C LEU A 382 33.91 3.39 -19.11
N PRO A 383 33.52 4.68 -18.99
CA PRO A 383 33.08 5.25 -17.72
C PRO A 383 31.58 5.02 -17.47
N PHE A 384 31.27 4.38 -16.35
CA PHE A 384 29.94 4.30 -15.74
C PHE A 384 29.93 5.15 -14.48
N PHE A 385 29.00 6.09 -14.36
CA PHE A 385 28.95 6.95 -13.17
C PHE A 385 27.51 7.26 -12.76
N ARG A 386 27.28 7.28 -11.43
CA ARG A 386 26.01 7.69 -10.85
C ARG A 386 26.22 8.39 -9.52
N TYR A 387 25.52 9.49 -9.28
CA TYR A 387 25.48 10.15 -7.98
C TYR A 387 24.57 9.38 -7.00
N THR A 388 24.99 8.19 -6.59
CA THR A 388 24.31 7.34 -5.61
C THR A 388 25.31 6.42 -4.95
N ILE A 389 24.94 5.85 -3.80
CA ILE A 389 25.68 4.74 -3.23
C ILE A 389 25.68 3.57 -4.23
N ILE A 390 26.86 3.07 -4.58
CA ILE A 390 27.02 1.93 -5.49
C ILE A 390 26.43 0.69 -4.82
N LYS A 391 25.49 0.04 -5.51
CA LYS A 391 24.85 -1.20 -5.08
C LYS A 391 25.27 -2.39 -5.95
N ALA A 392 24.85 -3.60 -5.57
CA ALA A 392 25.18 -4.81 -6.33
C ALA A 392 24.78 -4.73 -7.80
N LYS A 393 23.60 -4.15 -8.09
CA LYS A 393 23.14 -3.91 -9.46
C LYS A 393 24.10 -3.03 -10.28
N ASP A 394 24.77 -2.05 -9.67
CA ASP A 394 25.67 -1.17 -10.42
C ASP A 394 26.97 -1.90 -10.80
N TYR A 395 27.47 -2.78 -9.92
CA TYR A 395 28.55 -3.72 -10.25
C TYR A 395 28.13 -4.67 -11.37
N LEU A 396 26.95 -5.29 -11.27
CA LEU A 396 26.44 -6.22 -12.28
C LEU A 396 26.29 -5.55 -13.65
N ARG A 397 25.77 -4.32 -13.69
CA ARG A 397 25.67 -3.55 -14.95
C ARG A 397 27.05 -3.32 -15.54
N ALA A 398 27.97 -2.75 -14.77
CA ALA A 398 29.32 -2.45 -15.26
C ALA A 398 30.05 -3.73 -15.70
N TRP A 399 29.89 -4.82 -14.97
CA TRP A 399 30.50 -6.11 -15.26
C TRP A 399 29.99 -6.75 -16.55
N ILE A 400 28.67 -6.81 -16.74
CA ILE A 400 28.07 -7.40 -17.96
C ILE A 400 28.56 -6.65 -19.20
N TYR A 401 28.57 -5.32 -19.15
CA TYR A 401 29.11 -4.50 -20.23
C TYR A 401 30.63 -4.70 -20.38
N HIS A 402 31.39 -4.75 -19.28
CA HIS A 402 32.84 -4.97 -19.31
C HIS A 402 33.24 -6.30 -19.96
N LEU A 403 32.49 -7.38 -19.70
CA LEU A 403 32.71 -8.68 -20.35
C LEU A 403 32.52 -8.58 -21.87
N VAL A 404 31.48 -7.88 -22.33
CA VAL A 404 31.23 -7.67 -23.76
C VAL A 404 32.32 -6.83 -24.41
N PHE A 405 32.80 -5.80 -23.70
CA PHE A 405 33.89 -4.94 -24.19
C PHE A 405 35.25 -5.64 -24.27
N ASN A 406 35.44 -6.69 -23.48
CA ASN A 406 36.65 -7.52 -23.49
C ASN A 406 36.54 -8.70 -24.47
N LEU A 407 35.55 -8.71 -25.36
CA LEU A 407 35.47 -9.70 -26.44
C LEU A 407 36.42 -9.32 -27.58
N PRO A 408 37.00 -10.30 -28.30
CA PRO A 408 37.86 -10.04 -29.46
C PRO A 408 37.20 -9.19 -30.55
N GLU A 409 35.89 -9.32 -30.73
CA GLU A 409 35.11 -8.54 -31.68
C GLU A 409 35.06 -7.03 -31.35
N MET A 410 35.46 -6.66 -30.12
CA MET A 410 35.39 -5.31 -29.56
C MET A 410 36.77 -4.68 -29.33
N GLU A 411 37.83 -5.19 -29.97
CA GLU A 411 39.23 -4.72 -29.84
C GLU A 411 39.45 -3.20 -30.01
N GLN A 412 38.52 -2.49 -30.65
CA GLN A 412 38.58 -1.03 -30.84
C GLN A 412 38.17 -0.24 -29.59
N LEU A 413 37.60 -0.90 -28.58
CA LEU A 413 37.15 -0.29 -27.33
C LEU A 413 38.21 -0.40 -26.24
N PRO A 414 38.19 0.49 -25.24
CA PRO A 414 39.04 0.34 -24.06
C PRO A 414 38.77 -0.99 -23.34
N ASP A 415 39.85 -1.67 -22.94
CA ASP A 415 39.81 -2.95 -22.23
C ASP A 415 39.48 -2.83 -20.73
N GLN A 416 39.45 -1.60 -20.20
CA GLN A 416 39.12 -1.29 -18.81
C GLN A 416 37.79 -0.55 -18.68
N THR A 417 37.04 -0.84 -17.62
CA THR A 417 35.80 -0.14 -17.27
C THR A 417 35.96 0.59 -15.95
N LEU A 418 35.54 1.85 -15.87
CA LEU A 418 35.57 2.64 -14.64
C LEU A 418 34.15 2.85 -14.12
N LEU A 419 33.81 2.29 -12.97
CA LEU A 419 32.55 2.51 -12.26
C LEU A 419 32.75 3.53 -11.13
N CYS A 420 32.06 4.66 -11.18
CA CYS A 420 32.10 5.72 -10.16
C CYS A 420 30.76 5.92 -9.46
N GLY A 421 30.83 6.17 -8.16
CA GLY A 421 29.65 6.46 -7.35
C GLY A 421 30.05 6.88 -5.94
N LEU A 422 29.15 6.64 -5.00
CA LEU A 422 29.34 6.97 -3.60
C LEU A 422 29.44 5.68 -2.75
N LYS A 423 30.07 5.78 -1.58
CA LYS A 423 30.02 4.79 -0.50
C LYS A 423 29.74 5.46 0.83
N LYS A 424 29.17 4.71 1.78
CA LYS A 424 28.96 5.20 3.16
C LYS A 424 30.27 5.11 3.95
N LYS A 425 30.68 6.21 4.59
CA LYS A 425 31.78 6.22 5.56
C LYS A 425 31.38 5.46 6.83
N LYS A 426 32.31 4.67 7.36
CA LYS A 426 32.11 3.83 8.55
C LYS A 426 31.93 4.65 9.86
N ASN A 427 32.45 5.87 9.92
CA ASN A 427 32.59 6.60 11.19
C ASN A 427 31.50 7.66 11.44
N ASP A 428 30.98 8.31 10.40
CA ASP A 428 30.03 9.43 10.52
C ASP A 428 28.81 9.33 9.59
N GLY A 429 28.69 8.25 8.82
CA GLY A 429 27.60 8.04 7.88
C GLY A 429 27.60 8.98 6.67
N LYS A 430 28.61 9.85 6.51
CA LYS A 430 28.74 10.70 5.33
C LYS A 430 29.01 9.87 4.08
N ARG A 431 28.68 10.44 2.93
CA ARG A 431 28.92 9.82 1.62
C ARG A 431 30.31 10.24 1.14
N GLU A 432 31.06 9.32 0.55
CA GLU A 432 32.34 9.63 -0.08
C GLU A 432 32.40 9.03 -1.48
N TRP A 433 33.19 9.66 -2.34
CA TRP A 433 33.42 9.17 -3.69
C TRP A 433 34.18 7.85 -3.67
N ILE A 434 33.81 6.95 -4.57
CA ILE A 434 34.52 5.70 -4.86
C ILE A 434 34.57 5.51 -6.38
N GLY A 435 35.72 5.07 -6.87
CA GLY A 435 35.88 4.52 -8.21
C GLY A 435 36.29 3.05 -8.14
N ILE A 436 35.86 2.26 -9.11
CA ILE A 436 36.19 0.86 -9.27
C ILE A 436 36.66 0.66 -10.70
N ILE A 437 37.89 0.20 -10.88
CA ILE A 437 38.43 -0.13 -12.21
C ILE A 437 38.31 -1.64 -12.39
N PHE A 438 37.62 -2.07 -13.43
CA PHE A 438 37.64 -3.44 -13.91
C PHE A 438 38.81 -3.61 -14.88
N LYS A 439 39.70 -4.56 -14.57
CA LYS A 439 40.87 -4.94 -15.34
C LYS A 439 40.48 -5.90 -16.47
N PRO A 440 41.27 -5.96 -17.55
CA PRO A 440 40.96 -6.82 -18.69
C PRO A 440 40.76 -8.28 -18.28
N VAL A 441 39.77 -8.93 -18.89
CA VAL A 441 39.32 -10.29 -18.56
C VAL A 441 39.62 -11.22 -19.74
N PRO A 442 40.71 -12.02 -19.71
CA PRO A 442 41.07 -12.88 -20.83
C PRO A 442 40.03 -13.94 -21.18
N ASP A 443 39.27 -14.39 -20.18
CA ASP A 443 38.21 -15.40 -20.27
C ASP A 443 36.80 -14.78 -20.39
N SER A 444 36.70 -13.53 -20.87
CA SER A 444 35.45 -12.75 -20.97
C SER A 444 34.30 -13.51 -21.63
N LYS A 445 34.61 -14.25 -22.72
CA LYS A 445 33.67 -15.07 -23.47
C LYS A 445 33.03 -16.17 -22.63
N ASP A 446 33.84 -16.89 -21.85
CA ASP A 446 33.37 -18.01 -21.04
C ASP A 446 32.57 -17.51 -19.83
N GLN A 447 32.97 -16.39 -19.23
CA GLN A 447 32.22 -15.77 -18.15
C GLN A 447 30.87 -15.22 -18.63
N LEU A 448 30.81 -14.62 -19.81
CA LEU A 448 29.56 -14.15 -20.41
C LEU A 448 28.62 -15.32 -20.73
N ARG A 449 29.15 -16.43 -21.28
CA ARG A 449 28.39 -17.67 -21.48
C ARG A 449 27.80 -18.19 -20.17
N ALA A 450 28.60 -18.22 -19.10
CA ALA A 450 28.15 -18.68 -17.79
C ALA A 450 27.01 -17.80 -17.22
N LEU A 451 26.99 -16.49 -17.51
CA LEU A 451 25.87 -15.62 -17.16
C LEU A 451 24.62 -15.90 -18.01
N LEU A 452 24.78 -16.12 -19.31
CA LEU A 452 23.67 -16.46 -20.20
C LEU A 452 23.01 -17.80 -19.86
N GLU A 453 23.79 -18.79 -19.42
CA GLU A 453 23.26 -20.05 -18.89
C GLU A 453 22.38 -19.83 -17.65
N ILE A 454 22.84 -19.00 -16.70
CA ILE A 454 22.07 -18.65 -15.50
C ILE A 454 20.80 -17.88 -15.88
N TYR A 455 20.90 -16.97 -16.85
CA TYR A 455 19.75 -16.27 -17.42
C TYR A 455 18.72 -17.24 -17.99
N TRP A 456 19.16 -18.17 -18.84
CA TRP A 456 18.29 -19.17 -19.44
C TRP A 456 17.61 -20.06 -18.38
N GLN A 457 18.37 -20.52 -17.38
CA GLN A 457 17.81 -21.27 -16.25
C GLN A 457 16.78 -20.44 -15.47
N GLY A 458 17.07 -19.16 -15.23
CA GLY A 458 16.19 -18.26 -14.49
C GLY A 458 14.90 -17.87 -15.22
N LEU A 459 14.77 -18.19 -16.51
CA LEU A 459 13.50 -18.11 -17.25
C LEU A 459 12.62 -19.35 -17.05
N CYS A 460 13.21 -20.46 -16.62
CA CYS A 460 12.50 -21.72 -16.36
C CYS A 460 12.05 -21.83 -14.89
N GLU A 461 12.86 -21.34 -13.96
CA GLU A 461 12.57 -21.44 -12.52
C GLU A 461 13.15 -20.24 -11.76
N PRO A 462 12.57 -19.85 -10.62
CA PRO A 462 13.09 -18.75 -9.82
C PRO A 462 14.45 -19.14 -9.21
N ILE A 463 15.53 -18.57 -9.75
CA ILE A 463 16.88 -18.77 -9.21
C ILE A 463 17.06 -18.01 -7.90
N ARG A 464 17.79 -18.62 -6.95
CA ARG A 464 18.08 -18.00 -5.64
C ARG A 464 19.26 -17.04 -5.70
N PHE A 465 19.20 -16.06 -6.61
CA PHE A 465 20.20 -15.00 -6.70
C PHE A 465 19.60 -13.67 -6.25
N PHE A 466 20.09 -13.17 -5.12
CA PHE A 466 19.66 -11.93 -4.48
C PHE A 466 20.87 -10.98 -4.45
N PRO A 467 20.98 -10.02 -5.40
CA PRO A 467 22.22 -9.31 -5.67
C PRO A 467 22.84 -8.62 -4.47
N ASP A 468 22.07 -7.88 -3.67
CA ASP A 468 22.61 -7.09 -2.56
C ASP A 468 23.12 -8.04 -1.45
N SER A 469 22.35 -9.08 -1.10
CA SER A 469 22.78 -10.14 -0.17
C SER A 469 23.96 -10.95 -0.70
N ALA A 470 24.00 -11.27 -2.00
CA ALA A 470 25.06 -12.03 -2.65
C ALA A 470 26.38 -11.26 -2.67
N LYS A 471 26.34 -9.96 -2.99
CA LYS A 471 27.49 -9.07 -2.92
C LYS A 471 28.05 -9.02 -1.50
N ALA A 472 27.19 -8.73 -0.52
CA ALA A 472 27.56 -8.69 0.89
C ALA A 472 28.18 -10.01 1.39
N TYR A 473 27.65 -11.15 0.95
CA TYR A 473 28.20 -12.48 1.23
C TYR A 473 29.63 -12.62 0.72
N VAL A 474 29.86 -12.33 -0.57
CA VAL A 474 31.17 -12.51 -1.22
C VAL A 474 32.21 -11.51 -0.73
N GLU A 475 31.86 -10.24 -0.56
CA GLU A 475 32.76 -9.22 0.02
C GLU A 475 33.29 -9.66 1.38
N LYS A 476 32.41 -10.20 2.23
CA LYS A 476 32.81 -10.68 3.56
C LYS A 476 33.68 -11.93 3.49
N LEU A 477 33.45 -12.79 2.52
CA LEU A 477 34.24 -14.00 2.26
C LEU A 477 35.69 -13.65 1.85
N ILE A 478 35.85 -12.71 0.91
CA ILE A 478 37.16 -12.30 0.37
C ILE A 478 37.97 -11.51 1.42
N ALA A 479 37.32 -10.68 2.25
CA ALA A 479 38.00 -9.87 3.26
C ALA A 479 38.72 -10.67 4.37
N ASN A 480 38.33 -11.92 4.63
CA ASN A 480 38.88 -12.76 5.71
C ASN A 480 39.89 -13.79 5.17
N LYS A 481 41.19 -13.48 5.19
CA LYS A 481 42.29 -14.33 4.66
C LYS A 481 42.55 -15.65 5.42
N LYS A 482 42.01 -15.86 6.63
CA LYS A 482 42.04 -17.17 7.33
C LYS A 482 40.73 -17.89 7.01
N LYS A 483 40.79 -19.00 6.23
CA LYS A 483 39.67 -19.89 5.82
C LYS A 483 38.31 -19.25 6.08
N GLY A 484 37.85 -18.48 5.08
CA GLY A 484 36.67 -17.62 5.14
C GLY A 484 35.57 -18.16 6.05
N ASP A 485 35.27 -17.42 7.11
CA ASP A 485 34.21 -17.75 8.05
C ASP A 485 32.85 -17.65 7.32
N VAL A 486 32.45 -18.76 6.70
CA VAL A 486 31.21 -18.92 5.95
C VAL A 486 30.02 -18.51 6.81
N ARG A 487 30.09 -18.72 8.13
CA ARG A 487 29.06 -18.33 9.08
C ARG A 487 28.99 -16.81 9.24
N ALA A 488 30.13 -16.13 9.32
CA ALA A 488 30.15 -14.66 9.36
C ALA A 488 29.66 -14.04 8.04
N ALA A 489 30.08 -14.59 6.89
CA ALA A 489 29.59 -14.13 5.58
C ALA A 489 28.08 -14.33 5.43
N TYR A 490 27.57 -15.50 5.82
CA TYR A 490 26.14 -15.81 5.84
C TYR A 490 25.36 -14.84 6.73
N LYS A 491 25.87 -14.53 7.93
CA LYS A 491 25.22 -13.59 8.85
C LYS A 491 25.07 -12.18 8.25
N VAL A 492 26.07 -11.71 7.49
CA VAL A 492 26.00 -10.41 6.81
C VAL A 492 24.99 -10.44 5.66
N ALA A 493 24.97 -11.53 4.89
CA ALA A 493 23.99 -11.74 3.81
C ALA A 493 22.55 -11.78 4.35
N LEU A 494 22.34 -12.48 5.46
CA LEU A 494 21.04 -12.56 6.15
C LEU A 494 20.60 -11.20 6.69
N GLY A 495 21.52 -10.42 7.27
CA GLY A 495 21.22 -9.05 7.70
C GLY A 495 20.84 -8.13 6.53
N THR A 496 21.41 -8.33 5.36
CA THR A 496 21.05 -7.60 4.13
C THR A 496 19.67 -8.04 3.59
N TRP A 497 19.37 -9.33 3.69
CA TRP A 497 18.10 -9.92 3.27
C TRP A 497 16.93 -9.44 4.14
N GLN A 498 17.09 -9.44 5.45
CA GLN A 498 16.06 -9.04 6.42
C GLN A 498 15.98 -7.52 6.58
N GLY A 499 17.10 -6.81 6.42
CA GLY A 499 17.19 -5.38 6.67
C GLY A 499 17.13 -5.04 8.16
N SER A 500 16.73 -3.82 8.48
CA SER A 500 16.56 -3.36 9.86
C SER A 500 15.25 -2.60 10.01
N HIS A 501 14.43 -3.01 10.98
CA HIS A 501 13.17 -2.33 11.30
C HIS A 501 13.32 -1.28 12.43
N PHE A 502 14.53 -1.09 12.98
CA PHE A 502 14.77 -0.16 14.08
C PHE A 502 15.11 1.25 13.57
N ASN A 503 14.50 2.30 14.14
CA ASN A 503 14.78 3.72 13.89
C ASN A 503 14.86 4.12 12.39
N GLY A 504 13.86 3.78 11.59
CA GLY A 504 13.84 4.15 10.16
C GLY A 504 14.90 3.42 9.31
N GLY A 505 15.30 2.23 9.75
CA GLY A 505 16.18 1.34 8.99
C GLY A 505 15.60 0.98 7.62
N GLN A 506 16.48 0.65 6.68
CA GLN A 506 16.08 0.31 5.32
C GLN A 506 15.46 -1.09 5.28
N PRO A 507 14.36 -1.28 4.52
CA PRO A 507 13.81 -2.61 4.30
C PRO A 507 14.87 -3.49 3.65
N GLY A 508 14.92 -4.75 4.07
CA GLY A 508 15.84 -5.74 3.50
C GLY A 508 15.48 -6.10 2.07
N GLU A 509 16.42 -6.74 1.37
CA GLU A 509 16.19 -7.21 0.00
C GLU A 509 14.97 -8.15 -0.08
N GLY A 510 14.74 -8.99 0.95
CA GLY A 510 13.63 -9.94 1.02
C GLY A 510 12.24 -9.31 1.18
N GLU A 511 12.14 -8.01 1.49
CA GLU A 511 10.87 -7.28 1.53
C GLU A 511 10.40 -6.82 0.14
N ASP A 512 11.19 -7.04 -0.92
CA ASP A 512 10.72 -6.81 -2.29
C ASP A 512 9.47 -7.69 -2.56
N PRO A 513 8.35 -7.11 -3.05
CA PRO A 513 7.09 -7.85 -3.21
C PRO A 513 7.20 -9.11 -4.08
N TYR A 514 8.10 -9.11 -5.07
CA TYR A 514 8.29 -10.26 -5.97
C TYR A 514 9.03 -11.38 -5.24
N LEU A 515 10.04 -11.04 -4.43
CA LEU A 515 10.76 -12.00 -3.60
C LEU A 515 9.88 -12.56 -2.49
N ARG A 516 9.06 -11.72 -1.85
CA ARG A 516 8.11 -12.15 -0.82
C ARG A 516 7.01 -13.07 -1.37
N LEU A 517 6.54 -12.83 -2.59
CA LEU A 517 5.56 -13.70 -3.24
C LEU A 517 6.11 -15.11 -3.46
N VAL A 518 7.36 -15.22 -3.91
CA VAL A 518 7.96 -16.50 -4.30
C VAL A 518 8.63 -17.23 -3.13
N PHE A 519 9.42 -16.51 -2.34
CA PHE A 519 10.27 -17.07 -1.28
C PHE A 519 9.86 -16.66 0.14
N GLY A 520 8.84 -15.80 0.31
CA GLY A 520 8.51 -15.22 1.63
C GLY A 520 8.00 -16.21 2.68
N LYS A 521 7.66 -17.44 2.29
CA LYS A 521 7.28 -18.54 3.20
C LYS A 521 8.42 -19.53 3.45
N GLU A 522 9.54 -19.43 2.73
CA GLU A 522 10.67 -20.33 2.94
C GLU A 522 11.44 -19.94 4.22
N GLU A 523 11.80 -20.93 5.04
CA GLU A 523 12.61 -20.68 6.25
C GLU A 523 14.03 -20.22 5.93
N ASN A 524 14.61 -20.68 4.82
CA ASN A 524 15.98 -20.38 4.42
C ASN A 524 16.13 -20.16 2.90
N PRO A 525 15.83 -18.94 2.40
CA PRO A 525 16.06 -18.60 1.00
C PRO A 525 17.56 -18.50 0.64
N LEU A 526 18.45 -18.28 1.62
CA LEU A 526 19.90 -18.14 1.42
C LEU A 526 20.65 -19.49 1.50
N ASN A 527 20.11 -20.51 0.82
CA ASN A 527 20.61 -21.89 0.85
C ASN A 527 21.93 -22.08 0.04
N GLU A 528 22.33 -23.34 -0.22
CA GLU A 528 23.57 -23.63 -0.97
C GLU A 528 23.51 -23.15 -2.44
N GLU A 529 22.33 -23.15 -3.07
CA GLU A 529 22.14 -22.62 -4.42
C GLU A 529 22.48 -21.13 -4.46
N PHE A 530 21.95 -20.36 -3.50
CA PHE A 530 22.30 -18.95 -3.34
C PHE A 530 23.80 -18.73 -3.18
N ARG A 531 24.47 -19.51 -2.32
CA ARG A 531 25.92 -19.37 -2.10
C ARG A 531 26.72 -19.72 -3.36
N GLY A 532 26.29 -20.74 -4.10
CA GLY A 532 26.90 -21.13 -5.37
C GLY A 532 26.81 -20.02 -6.41
N LEU A 533 25.60 -19.49 -6.64
CA LEU A 533 25.35 -18.39 -7.58
C LEU A 533 26.06 -17.10 -7.16
N ALA A 534 26.01 -16.75 -5.86
CA ALA A 534 26.69 -15.57 -5.34
C ALA A 534 28.20 -15.62 -5.63
N LYS A 535 28.84 -16.76 -5.37
CA LYS A 535 30.28 -16.96 -5.66
C LYS A 535 30.55 -16.93 -7.16
N LYS A 536 29.78 -17.68 -7.95
CA LYS A 536 29.96 -17.78 -9.42
C LYS A 536 29.88 -16.40 -10.09
N ILE A 537 29.03 -15.50 -9.60
CA ILE A 537 28.83 -14.18 -10.19
C ILE A 537 29.77 -13.11 -9.59
N PHE A 538 29.89 -13.01 -8.25
CA PHE A 538 30.61 -11.90 -7.62
C PHE A 538 32.10 -12.15 -7.39
N ILE A 539 32.59 -13.40 -7.33
CA ILE A 539 34.04 -13.64 -7.18
C ILE A 539 34.81 -13.05 -8.37
N PRO A 540 34.45 -13.34 -9.64
CA PRO A 540 35.17 -12.76 -10.78
C PRO A 540 35.08 -11.23 -10.80
N ILE A 541 33.91 -10.67 -10.49
CA ILE A 541 33.71 -9.21 -10.37
C ILE A 541 34.75 -8.61 -9.42
N PHE A 542 34.96 -9.21 -8.25
CA PHE A 542 35.91 -8.67 -7.26
C PHE A 542 37.36 -8.97 -7.59
N GLU A 543 37.67 -10.13 -8.17
CA GLU A 543 39.03 -10.49 -8.60
C GLU A 543 39.57 -9.56 -9.68
N TYR A 544 38.73 -9.19 -10.64
CA TYR A 544 39.08 -8.27 -11.72
C TYR A 544 38.80 -6.80 -11.39
N SER A 545 38.35 -6.47 -10.18
CA SER A 545 38.12 -5.08 -9.77
C SER A 545 39.19 -4.55 -8.83
N GLU A 546 39.53 -3.27 -8.98
CA GLU A 546 40.38 -2.53 -8.05
C GLU A 546 39.66 -1.26 -7.60
N GLU A 547 39.51 -1.09 -6.28
CA GLU A 547 38.98 0.14 -5.71
C GLU A 547 40.03 1.25 -5.76
N ILE A 548 39.66 2.39 -6.35
CA ILE A 548 40.41 3.63 -6.24
C ILE A 548 39.69 4.56 -5.26
N GLY A 549 40.33 4.79 -4.11
CA GLY A 549 39.98 5.85 -3.17
C GLY A 549 40.55 7.19 -3.64
N THR A 550 39.98 8.28 -3.13
CA THR A 550 40.38 9.68 -3.43
C THR A 550 41.87 9.92 -3.51
#